data_AF-A0A5U2PIL5-F1
#
_entry.id   AF-A0A5U2PIL5-F1
#
_cell.length_a   1.000
_cell.length_b   1.000
_cell.length_c   1.000
_cell.angle_alpha   90.00
_cell.angle_beta   90.00
_cell.angle_gamma   90.00
#
_symmetry.space_group_name_H-M   'P 1'
#
loop_
_entity.id
_entity.type
_entity.pdbx_description
1 polymer ?
#
loop_
_entity_poly.entity_id
_entity_poly.type
_entity_poly.pdbx_seq_one_letter_code
_entity_poly.pdbx_strand_id
1 'polypeptide(L)' 'MVRIYNSSLEVACRIAKVLVAIYPSSLSLERLIYFDFILVNLKDFLPEEISLHPPIPRRDAQLALKREIVLESLALL' A
#
# COMPACT_ATOMS: atom_id res chain seq x y z
N MET A 1 7.42 21.87 1.75
CA MET A 1 6.55 21.40 0.65
C MET A 1 5.94 20.07 1.08
N VAL A 2 4.61 19.93 1.10
CA VAL A 2 3.97 18.68 1.55
C VAL A 2 4.19 17.60 0.50
N ARG A 3 4.78 16.46 0.88
CA ARG A 3 4.87 15.29 0.01
C ARG A 3 3.54 14.54 0.10
N ILE A 4 2.76 14.57 -0.98
CA ILE A 4 1.46 13.88 -1.04
C ILE A 4 1.65 12.43 -1.48
N TYR A 5 2.41 12.20 -2.56
CA TYR A 5 2.61 10.88 -3.12
C TYR A 5 3.55 9.99 -2.27
N ASN A 6 3.09 8.78 -2.06
CA ASN A 6 3.63 7.75 -1.18
C ASN A 6 3.99 8.31 0.21
N SER A 7 3.13 9.21 0.71
CA SER A 7 3.17 9.71 2.08
C SER A 7 2.34 8.81 3.00
N SER A 8 2.53 8.93 4.31
CA SER A 8 1.70 8.23 5.29
C SER A 8 0.21 8.58 5.13
N LEU A 9 -0.14 9.80 4.69
CA LEU A 9 -1.52 10.18 4.42
C LEU A 9 -2.12 9.42 3.22
N GLU A 10 -1.40 9.31 2.11
CA GLU A 10 -1.91 8.58 0.93
C GLU A 10 -2.00 7.09 1.22
N VAL A 11 -0.99 6.53 1.88
CA VAL A 11 -0.98 5.13 2.30
C VAL A 11 -2.13 4.84 3.27
N ALA A 12 -2.41 5.74 4.23
CA ALA A 12 -3.56 5.63 5.14
C ALA A 12 -4.89 5.56 4.37
N CYS A 13 -5.09 6.42 3.36
CA CYS A 13 -6.29 6.37 2.51
C CYS A 13 -6.44 5.02 1.79
N ARG A 14 -5.36 4.45 1.24
CA ARG A 14 -5.39 3.13 0.60
C ARG A 14 -5.69 2.01 1.61
N ILE A 15 -5.03 2.03 2.77
CA ILE A 15 -5.24 1.06 3.84
C ILE A 15 -6.68 1.12 4.37
N ALA A 16 -7.23 2.32 4.59
CA ALA A 16 -8.60 2.48 5.02
C ALA A 16 -9.59 1.84 4.04
N LYS A 17 -9.37 1.99 2.72
CA LYS A 17 -10.19 1.31 1.72
C LYS A 17 -10.08 -0.21 1.77
N VAL A 18 -8.88 -0.75 1.98
CA VAL A 18 -8.69 -2.20 2.19
C VAL A 18 -9.44 -2.67 3.43
N LEU A 19 -9.28 -1.99 4.57
CA LEU A 19 -9.92 -2.32 5.84
C LEU A 19 -11.45 -2.29 5.76
N VAL A 20 -12.02 -1.29 5.07
CA VAL A 20 -13.46 -1.21 4.82
C VAL A 20 -13.94 -2.37 3.93
N ALA A 21 -13.18 -2.73 2.90
CA ALA A 21 -13.56 -3.79 1.97
C ALA A 21 -13.55 -5.20 2.58
N ILE A 22 -12.70 -5.43 3.59
CA ILE A 22 -12.59 -6.75 4.25
C ILE A 22 -13.53 -6.91 5.45
N TYR A 23 -14.13 -5.83 5.96
CA TYR A 23 -14.96 -5.88 7.16
C TYR A 23 -16.10 -6.90 6.97
N PRO A 24 -16.37 -7.78 7.97
CA PRO A 24 -15.88 -7.77 9.36
C PRO A 24 -14.60 -8.58 9.62
N SER A 25 -13.87 -8.97 8.59
CA SER A 25 -12.62 -9.74 8.74
C SER A 25 -11.45 -8.85 9.19
N SER A 26 -10.41 -9.47 9.74
CA SER A 26 -9.16 -8.81 10.11
C SER A 26 -7.99 -9.22 9.20
N LEU A 27 -6.97 -8.38 9.15
CA LEU A 27 -5.70 -8.67 8.48
C LEU A 27 -4.54 -8.49 9.45
N SER A 28 -3.49 -9.29 9.29
CA SER A 28 -2.20 -9.01 9.92
C SER A 28 -1.52 -7.81 9.26
N LEU A 29 -0.56 -7.20 9.96
CA LEU A 29 0.24 -6.10 9.42
C LEU A 29 0.98 -6.52 8.13
N GLU A 30 1.50 -7.74 8.09
CA GLU A 30 2.20 -8.30 6.92
C GLU A 30 1.25 -8.37 5.71
N ARG A 31 0.01 -8.79 5.91
CA ARG A 31 -0.99 -8.81 4.84
C ARG A 31 -1.36 -7.40 4.38
N LEU A 32 -1.48 -6.43 5.28
CA LEU A 32 -1.70 -5.02 4.92
C LEU A 32 -0.55 -4.45 4.08
N ILE A 33 0.70 -4.76 4.44
CA ILE A 33 1.88 -4.38 3.65
C ILE A 33 1.81 -4.99 2.25
N TYR A 34 1.42 -6.27 2.12
CA TYR A 34 1.25 -6.90 0.82
C TYR A 34 0.11 -6.30 0.01
N PHE A 35 -1.03 -5.97 0.61
CA PHE A 35 -2.10 -5.27 -0.10
C PHE A 35 -1.65 -3.91 -0.62
N ASP A 36 -1.00 -3.09 0.20
CA ASP A 36 -0.47 -1.80 -0.24
C ASP A 36 0.63 -1.96 -1.30
N PHE A 37 1.42 -3.04 -1.27
CA PHE A 37 2.36 -3.37 -2.34
C PHE A 37 1.65 -3.75 -3.64
N ILE A 38 0.64 -4.61 -3.60
CA ILE A 38 -0.11 -5.04 -4.79
C ILE A 38 -0.81 -3.85 -5.42
N LEU A 39 -1.48 -3.02 -4.62
CA LEU A 39 -2.24 -1.85 -5.11
C LEU A 39 -1.38 -0.87 -5.89
N VAL A 40 -0.16 -0.57 -5.42
CA VAL A 40 0.71 0.37 -6.13
C VAL A 40 1.37 -0.25 -7.38
N ASN A 41 1.37 -1.59 -7.47
CA ASN A 41 2.01 -2.38 -8.52
C ASN A 41 0.98 -3.20 -9.33
N LEU A 42 -0.26 -2.73 -9.42
CA LEU A 42 -1.42 -3.52 -9.83
C LEU A 42 -1.24 -4.22 -11.19
N LYS A 43 -0.59 -3.55 -12.15
CA LYS A 43 -0.33 -4.09 -13.50
C LYS A 43 0.47 -5.40 -13.48
N ASP A 44 1.28 -5.62 -12.45
CA ASP A 44 2.09 -6.84 -12.33
C ASP A 44 1.23 -8.07 -11.95
N PHE A 45 0.05 -7.84 -11.36
CA PHE A 45 -0.87 -8.88 -10.89
C PHE A 45 -2.13 -8.97 -11.76
N LEU A 46 -2.57 -7.83 -12.31
CA LEU A 46 -3.72 -7.67 -13.19
C LEU A 46 -3.27 -6.89 -14.44
N PRO A 47 -2.86 -7.56 -15.53
CA PRO A 47 -2.24 -6.91 -16.69
C PRO A 47 -3.09 -5.85 -17.39
N GLU A 48 -4.43 -5.95 -17.25
CA GLU A 48 -5.41 -5.01 -17.81
C GLU A 48 -5.52 -3.71 -16.99
N GLU A 49 -4.96 -3.68 -15.78
CA GLU A 49 -5.00 -2.54 -14.87
C GLU A 49 -3.76 -1.65 -14.97
N ILE A 50 -3.86 -0.43 -14.42
CA ILE A 50 -2.77 0.55 -14.38
C ILE A 50 -2.20 0.62 -12.96
N SER A 51 -0.89 0.43 -12.82
CA SER A 51 -0.18 0.65 -11.55
C SER A 51 -0.20 2.13 -11.16
N LEU A 52 -0.40 2.41 -9.87
CA LEU A 52 -0.24 3.77 -9.34
C LEU A 52 1.21 4.25 -9.41
N HIS A 53 2.17 3.34 -9.27
CA HIS A 53 3.59 3.64 -9.35
C HIS A 53 4.20 3.18 -10.68
N PRO A 54 5.21 3.90 -11.21
CA PRO A 54 5.93 3.48 -12.39
C PRO A 54 6.69 2.17 -12.13
N PRO A 55 6.93 1.36 -13.18
CA PRO A 55 7.73 0.14 -13.06
C PRO A 55 9.18 0.49 -12.71
N ILE A 56 9.64 0.07 -11.54
CA ILE A 56 11.04 0.21 -11.11
C ILE A 56 11.73 -1.14 -10.93
N PRO A 57 13.05 -1.24 -11.19
CA PRO A 57 13.82 -2.45 -10.91
C PRO A 57 13.77 -2.84 -9.43
N ARG A 58 13.82 -4.14 -9.11
CA ARG A 58 13.84 -4.68 -7.74
C ARG A 58 12.69 -4.21 -6.85
N ARG A 59 11.45 -4.50 -7.26
CA ARG A 59 10.23 -4.15 -6.49
C ARG A 59 10.17 -4.86 -5.13
N ASP A 60 10.78 -6.02 -5.01
CA ASP A 60 10.95 -6.79 -3.77
C ASP A 60 11.61 -5.97 -2.65
N ALA A 61 12.59 -5.12 -2.99
CA ALA A 61 13.24 -4.24 -2.02
C ALA A 61 12.28 -3.19 -1.42
N GLN A 62 11.18 -2.86 -2.10
CA GLN A 62 10.17 -1.93 -1.58
C GLN A 62 9.41 -2.51 -0.37
N LEU A 63 9.24 -3.84 -0.32
CA LEU A 63 8.52 -4.50 0.78
C LEU A 63 9.23 -4.29 2.12
N ALA A 64 10.57 -4.29 2.12
CA ALA A 64 11.37 -4.06 3.31
C ALA A 64 11.19 -2.64 3.87
N LEU A 65 11.00 -1.65 2.99
CA LEU A 65 10.84 -0.23 3.36
C LEU A 65 9.38 0.15 3.66
N LYS A 66 8.41 -0.69 3.27
CA LYS A 66 6.97 -0.39 3.47
C LYS A 66 6.50 -0.55 4.91
N ARG A 67 7.21 -1.31 5.76
CA ARG A 67 6.72 -1.59 7.12
C ARG A 67 6.55 -0.33 7.96
N GLU A 68 7.55 0.55 7.95
CA GLU A 68 7.53 1.79 8.74
C GLU A 68 6.41 2.73 8.29
N ILE A 69 6.32 3.02 6.99
CA ILE A 69 5.28 3.93 6.46
C ILE A 69 3.86 3.37 6.67
N VAL A 70 3.66 2.05 6.61
CA VAL A 70 2.34 1.44 6.90
C VAL A 70 1.98 1.62 8.37
N LEU A 71 2.94 1.49 9.30
CA LEU A 71 2.69 1.74 10.72
C LEU A 71 2.37 3.21 11.00
N GLU A 72 3.12 4.14 10.40
CA GLU A 72 2.83 5.58 10.47
C GLU A 72 1.44 5.90 9.94
N SER A 73 1.04 5.24 8.85
CA SER A 73 -0.27 5.43 8.21
C SER A 73 -1.41 4.91 9.08
N LEU A 74 -1.23 3.75 9.73
CA LEU A 74 -2.20 3.20 10.67
C LEU A 74 -2.41 4.11 11.88
N ALA A 75 -1.38 4.85 12.31
CA ALA A 75 -1.51 5.83 13.40
C ALA A 75 -2.35 7.07 13.02
N LEU A 76 -2.66 7.27 11.73
CA LEU A 76 -3.52 8.34 11.23
C LEU A 76 -4.99 7.93 11.05
N LEU A 77 -5.30 6.64 11.16
CA LEU A 77 -6.65 6.08 11.03
C LEU A 77 -7.35 5.96 12.38
#